data_AF-A0A0C2FB09-F1
#
_entry.id   AF-A0A0C2FB09-F1
#
_cell.length_a   1.000
_cell.length_b   1.000
_cell.length_c   1.000
_cell.angle_alpha   90.00
_cell.angle_beta   90.00
_cell.angle_gamma   90.00
#
_symmetry.space_group_name_H-M   'P 1'
#
loop_
_entity.id
_entity.type
_entity.pdbx_description
1 polymer ?
#
loop_
_entity_poly.entity_id
_entity_poly.type
_entity_poly.pdbx_seq_one_letter_code
_entity_poly.pdbx_strand_id
1 'polypeptide(L)'
;MIYGLSQPAWLTSVVSHRLRNLTQIANEYTYGIGQPYVPELIRLRGGPMLRSITDLMDQKLSCHNNDSNDIDCKWMNNLKYYAYSAHDTTVAALLTTFGDEQEVIRGGLPKYTASVAIELWMLEEGPAVRMFEQRSLQFIPVNIKKECQRRERSNKTNQSRRIRKKMWRSA
;
A
#
# COMPACT_ATOMS: atom_id res chain seq x y z
N MET A 1 20.43 -10.80 -8.04
CA MET A 1 20.85 -10.06 -9.25
C MET A 1 19.58 -9.80 -10.06
N ILE A 2 19.10 -8.55 -10.12
CA ILE A 2 17.68 -8.27 -10.46
C ILE A 2 17.43 -8.28 -11.99
N TYR A 3 18.45 -8.19 -12.84
CA TYR A 3 18.27 -8.09 -14.31
C TYR A 3 19.32 -8.84 -15.15
N GLY A 4 19.95 -9.89 -14.58
CA GLY A 4 20.99 -10.66 -15.29
C GLY A 4 22.30 -9.91 -15.57
N LEU A 5 22.46 -8.69 -15.06
CA LEU A 5 23.67 -7.88 -15.21
C LEU A 5 24.74 -8.29 -14.20
N SER A 6 25.98 -8.47 -14.67
CA SER A 6 27.13 -8.69 -13.81
C SER A 6 27.45 -7.45 -12.98
N GLN A 7 27.71 -7.64 -11.69
CA GLN A 7 28.12 -6.57 -10.80
C GLN A 7 29.55 -6.11 -11.13
N PRO A 8 29.84 -4.79 -11.12
CA PRO A 8 31.20 -4.31 -11.33
C PRO A 8 32.17 -4.89 -10.30
N ALA A 9 33.39 -5.23 -10.72
CA ALA A 9 34.40 -5.87 -9.86
C ALA A 9 34.79 -5.04 -8.63
N TRP A 10 34.67 -3.71 -8.71
CA TRP A 10 34.96 -2.80 -7.60
C TRP A 10 33.86 -2.77 -6.52
N LEU A 11 32.64 -3.23 -6.82
CA LEU A 11 31.50 -3.19 -5.89
C LEU A 11 31.51 -4.40 -4.96
N THR A 12 32.47 -4.42 -4.04
CA THR A 12 32.57 -5.44 -2.99
C THR A 12 31.45 -5.31 -1.95
N SER A 13 31.27 -6.31 -1.10
CA SER A 13 30.28 -6.28 -0.01
C SER A 13 30.49 -5.09 0.95
N VAL A 14 31.74 -4.78 1.28
CA VAL A 14 32.12 -3.66 2.14
C VAL A 14 31.76 -2.33 1.49
N VAL A 15 32.09 -2.15 0.22
CA VAL A 15 31.75 -0.92 -0.53
C VAL A 15 30.23 -0.77 -0.64
N SER A 16 29.52 -1.86 -0.96
CA SER A 16 28.05 -1.86 -1.03
C SER A 16 27.41 -1.48 0.30
N HIS A 17 27.92 -1.98 1.43
CA HIS A 17 27.40 -1.65 2.76
C HIS A 17 27.64 -0.18 3.10
N ARG A 18 28.84 0.35 2.83
CA ARG A 18 29.16 1.76 3.06
C ARG A 18 28.28 2.69 2.22
N LEU A 19 28.07 2.36 0.96
CA LEU A 19 27.18 3.12 0.07
C LEU A 19 25.74 3.13 0.59
N ARG A 20 25.20 1.97 0.99
CA ARG A 20 23.84 1.89 1.56
C ARG A 20 23.71 2.73 2.83
N ASN A 21 24.71 2.71 3.71
CA ASN A 21 24.69 3.49 4.93
C ASN A 21 24.70 5.01 4.64
N LEU A 22 25.56 5.46 3.72
CA LEU A 22 25.58 6.86 3.30
C LEU A 22 24.26 7.30 2.66
N THR A 23 23.69 6.45 1.80
CA THR A 23 22.38 6.71 1.19
C THR A 23 21.28 6.78 2.25
N GLN A 24 21.32 5.93 3.27
CA GLN A 24 20.36 5.94 4.37
C GLN A 24 20.38 7.28 5.11
N ILE A 25 21.56 7.74 5.53
CA ILE A 25 21.74 9.02 6.24
C ILE A 25 21.27 10.20 5.37
N ALA A 26 21.62 10.20 4.08
CA ALA A 26 21.19 11.24 3.16
C ALA A 26 19.66 11.28 3.00
N ASN A 27 19.02 10.12 2.95
CA ASN A 27 17.56 10.02 2.89
C ASN A 27 16.93 10.53 4.19
N GLU A 28 17.45 10.13 5.35
CA GLU A 28 16.92 10.58 6.65
C GLU A 28 16.90 12.10 6.76
N TYR A 29 18.01 12.75 6.37
CA TYR A 29 18.06 14.21 6.31
C TYR A 29 17.07 14.79 5.29
N THR A 30 16.99 14.17 4.10
CA THR A 30 16.11 14.60 3.01
C THR A 30 14.63 14.57 3.38
N TYR A 31 14.21 13.63 4.23
CA TYR A 31 12.81 13.53 4.68
C TYR A 31 12.53 14.18 6.04
N GLY A 32 13.53 14.81 6.68
CA GLY A 32 13.35 15.51 7.95
C GLY A 32 13.30 14.61 9.18
N ILE A 33 13.62 13.33 9.04
CA ILE A 33 13.69 12.34 10.14
C ILE A 33 15.10 12.22 10.73
N GLY A 34 16.10 12.72 10.01
CA GLY A 34 17.49 12.77 10.46
C GLY A 34 17.73 13.82 11.53
N GLN A 35 19.00 14.05 11.88
CA GLN A 35 19.40 15.11 12.80
C GLN A 35 19.91 16.34 12.02
N PRO A 36 19.40 17.56 12.29
CA PRO A 36 18.29 17.88 13.20
C PRO A 36 16.94 17.37 12.66
N TYR A 37 16.03 17.01 13.57
CA TYR A 37 14.66 16.57 13.22
C TYR A 37 13.83 17.77 12.76
N VAL A 38 13.20 17.67 11.58
CA VAL A 38 12.46 18.76 10.92
C VAL A 38 11.05 18.29 10.54
N PRO A 39 10.06 18.39 11.45
CA PRO A 39 8.70 17.92 11.20
C PRO A 39 7.97 18.70 10.10
N GLU A 40 8.34 19.95 9.85
CA GLU A 40 7.80 20.76 8.76
C GLU A 40 8.09 20.11 7.40
N LEU A 41 9.26 19.49 7.24
CA LEU A 41 9.66 18.85 6.00
C LEU A 41 8.85 17.58 5.74
N ILE A 42 8.58 16.80 6.79
CA ILE A 42 7.68 15.63 6.76
C ILE A 42 6.28 16.06 6.29
N ARG A 43 5.73 17.12 6.91
CA ARG A 43 4.41 17.65 6.58
C ARG A 43 4.34 18.20 5.16
N LEU A 44 5.36 18.90 4.69
CA LEU A 44 5.41 19.45 3.33
C LEU A 44 5.49 18.36 2.26
N ARG A 45 6.24 17.29 2.50
CA ARG A 45 6.47 16.22 1.52
C ARG A 45 5.36 15.18 1.46
N GLY A 46 4.92 14.69 2.62
CA GLY A 46 3.94 13.61 2.70
C GLY A 46 2.52 14.06 3.01
N GLY A 47 2.37 15.23 3.64
CA GLY A 47 1.08 15.73 4.13
C GLY A 47 0.00 15.86 3.06
N PRO A 48 0.28 16.40 1.86
CA PRO A 48 -0.73 16.50 0.80
C PRO A 48 -1.29 15.13 0.34
N MET A 49 -0.43 14.10 0.28
CA MET A 49 -0.85 12.74 -0.08
C MET A 49 -1.71 12.14 1.03
N LEU A 50 -1.26 12.24 2.28
CA LEU A 50 -2.03 11.77 3.43
C LEU A 50 -3.41 12.44 3.46
N ARG A 51 -3.46 13.76 3.26
CA ARG A 51 -4.70 14.52 3.22
C ARG A 51 -5.65 14.05 2.12
N SER A 52 -5.12 13.78 0.93
CA SER A 52 -5.93 13.25 -0.18
C SER A 52 -6.56 11.90 0.17
N ILE A 53 -5.80 11.03 0.86
CA ILE A 53 -6.29 9.72 1.30
C ILE A 53 -7.37 9.87 2.37
N THR A 54 -7.16 10.73 3.37
CA THR A 54 -8.15 10.96 4.43
C THR A 54 -9.42 11.59 3.86
N ASP A 55 -9.30 12.55 2.94
CA ASP A 55 -10.46 13.19 2.30
C ASP A 55 -11.31 12.16 1.52
N LEU A 56 -10.68 11.19 0.84
CA LEU A 56 -11.39 10.09 0.18
C LEU A 56 -12.10 9.16 1.17
N MET A 57 -11.47 8.86 2.31
CA MET A 57 -12.07 8.04 3.36
C MET A 57 -13.25 8.74 4.03
N ASP A 58 -13.11 10.03 4.33
CA ASP A 58 -14.16 10.85 4.93
C ASP A 58 -15.36 11.00 3.98
N GLN A 59 -15.09 11.22 2.69
CA GLN A 59 -16.14 11.25 1.67
C GLN A 59 -16.85 9.90 1.55
N LYS A 60 -16.11 8.78 1.62
CA LYS A 60 -16.69 7.43 1.62
C LYS A 60 -17.59 7.20 2.84
N LEU A 61 -17.17 7.63 4.02
CA LEU A 61 -17.93 7.49 5.26
C LEU A 61 -19.18 8.38 5.27
N SER A 62 -19.05 9.63 4.81
CA SER A 62 -20.18 10.55 4.67
C SER A 62 -21.26 9.98 3.74
N CYS A 63 -20.85 9.45 2.57
CA CYS A 63 -21.75 8.82 1.61
C CYS A 63 -22.32 7.46 2.08
N HIS A 64 -21.71 6.83 3.09
CA HIS A 64 -22.24 5.63 3.71
C HIS A 64 -23.40 5.94 4.67
N ASN A 65 -23.33 7.08 5.37
CA ASN A 65 -24.32 7.50 6.36
C ASN A 65 -25.50 8.28 5.76
N ASN A 66 -25.31 8.94 4.62
CA ASN A 66 -26.31 9.78 3.96
C ASN A 66 -27.06 9.07 2.82
N ASP A 67 -28.25 9.57 2.50
CA ASP A 67 -29.12 8.99 1.47
C ASP A 67 -28.51 9.10 0.05
N SER A 68 -28.59 8.00 -0.71
CA SER A 68 -27.84 7.73 -1.95
C SER A 68 -28.13 8.62 -3.18
N ASN A 69 -28.91 9.68 -3.02
CA ASN A 69 -29.38 10.52 -4.13
C ASN A 69 -28.35 11.58 -4.56
N ASP A 70 -27.33 11.85 -3.76
CA ASP A 70 -26.22 12.71 -4.15
C ASP A 70 -25.41 12.09 -5.30
N ILE A 71 -25.15 12.91 -6.33
CA ILE A 71 -24.39 12.53 -7.52
C ILE A 71 -22.97 12.11 -7.12
N ASP A 72 -22.37 12.80 -6.16
CA ASP A 72 -21.02 12.49 -5.66
C ASP A 72 -20.99 11.17 -4.89
N CYS A 73 -22.08 10.82 -4.20
CA CYS A 73 -22.16 9.54 -3.50
C CYS A 73 -22.39 8.34 -4.42
N LYS A 74 -22.94 8.53 -5.63
CA LYS A 74 -23.15 7.43 -6.59
C LYS A 74 -21.85 6.77 -7.02
N TRP A 75 -20.83 7.56 -7.37
CA TRP A 75 -19.54 7.00 -7.76
C TRP A 75 -18.77 6.51 -6.53
N MET A 76 -18.77 7.30 -5.45
CA MET A 76 -18.03 7.00 -4.23
C MET A 76 -18.51 5.70 -3.58
N ASN A 77 -19.82 5.43 -3.53
CA ASN A 77 -20.36 4.19 -2.96
C ASN A 77 -19.90 2.92 -3.71
N ASN A 78 -19.73 3.03 -5.03
CA ASN A 78 -19.28 1.93 -5.88
C ASN A 78 -17.75 1.74 -5.86
N LEU A 79 -16.98 2.75 -5.45
CA LEU A 79 -15.53 2.67 -5.35
C LEU A 79 -15.11 1.64 -4.29
N LYS A 80 -14.29 0.67 -4.69
CA LYS A 80 -13.74 -0.38 -3.80
C LYS A 80 -12.24 -0.22 -3.55
N TYR A 81 -11.51 0.33 -4.51
CA TYR A 81 -10.09 0.60 -4.41
C TYR A 81 -9.76 1.89 -5.15
N TYR A 82 -8.83 2.66 -4.61
CA TYR A 82 -8.24 3.82 -5.27
C TYR A 82 -6.73 3.61 -5.29
N ALA A 83 -6.10 3.70 -6.46
CA ALA A 83 -4.70 3.37 -6.63
C ALA A 83 -3.91 4.58 -7.12
N TYR A 84 -2.78 4.84 -6.44
CA TYR A 84 -1.79 5.82 -6.87
C TYR A 84 -0.60 5.08 -7.48
N SER A 85 -0.12 5.54 -8.63
CA SER A 85 1.20 5.17 -9.14
C SER A 85 2.19 6.24 -8.73
N ALA A 86 3.28 5.85 -8.07
CA ALA A 86 4.19 6.80 -7.45
C ALA A 86 5.64 6.30 -7.44
N HIS A 87 6.57 7.22 -7.16
CA HIS A 87 7.97 6.90 -6.97
C HIS A 87 8.22 6.38 -5.54
N ASP A 88 9.34 5.66 -5.36
CA ASP A 88 9.88 5.26 -4.06
C ASP A 88 9.98 6.44 -3.09
N THR A 89 10.38 7.61 -3.58
CA THR A 89 10.45 8.85 -2.81
C THR A 89 9.09 9.34 -2.33
N THR A 90 8.05 9.22 -3.15
CA THR A 90 6.67 9.59 -2.79
C THR A 90 6.12 8.64 -1.74
N VAL A 91 6.36 7.33 -1.89
CA VAL A 91 5.95 6.33 -0.91
C VAL A 91 6.68 6.56 0.40
N ALA A 92 7.99 6.81 0.37
CA ALA A 92 8.77 7.15 1.56
C ALA A 92 8.23 8.41 2.26
N ALA A 93 7.95 9.46 1.50
CA ALA A 93 7.38 10.69 2.05
C ALA A 93 6.01 10.46 2.70
N LEU A 94 5.11 9.69 2.08
CA LEU A 94 3.84 9.33 2.69
C LEU A 94 4.07 8.55 4.00
N LEU A 95 4.94 7.56 3.95
CA LEU A 95 5.28 6.71 5.07
C LEU A 95 5.85 7.48 6.28
N THR A 96 6.63 8.55 6.06
CA THR A 96 7.10 9.43 7.13
C THR A 96 6.00 10.16 7.89
N THR A 97 4.79 10.26 7.33
CA THR A 97 3.68 10.97 8.00
C THR A 97 2.99 10.14 9.08
N PHE A 98 3.23 8.82 9.13
CA PHE A 98 2.56 7.92 10.07
C PHE A 98 3.22 7.86 11.46
N GLY A 99 4.26 8.65 11.71
CA GLY A 99 4.79 8.96 13.05
C GLY A 99 5.72 7.91 13.67
N ASP A 100 5.75 6.67 13.20
CA ASP A 100 6.79 5.71 13.58
C ASP A 100 7.82 5.58 12.45
N GLU A 101 8.52 6.68 12.16
CA GLU A 101 9.38 6.78 10.99
C GLU A 101 10.54 5.79 11.06
N GLN A 102 10.99 5.42 12.27
CA GLN A 102 12.00 4.41 12.47
C GLN A 102 11.49 3.00 12.15
N GLU A 103 10.27 2.62 12.53
CA GLU A 103 9.69 1.34 12.12
C GLU A 103 9.35 1.29 10.62
N VAL A 104 8.86 2.41 10.10
CA VAL A 104 8.34 2.51 8.74
C VAL A 104 9.46 2.69 7.70
N ILE A 105 10.64 3.19 8.07
CA ILE A 105 11.80 3.30 7.14
C ILE A 105 12.87 2.24 7.42
N ARG A 106 12.65 1.24 8.29
CA ARG A 106 13.67 0.19 8.56
C ARG A 106 14.25 -0.40 7.26
N GLY A 107 15.53 -0.18 7.02
CA GLY A 107 16.22 -0.69 5.83
C GLY A 107 16.19 0.22 4.59
N GLY A 108 15.70 1.45 4.73
CA GLY A 108 15.79 2.54 3.77
C GLY A 108 14.59 2.74 2.88
N LEU A 109 14.81 3.39 1.73
CA LEU A 109 13.74 3.70 0.79
C LEU A 109 12.99 2.42 0.36
N PRO A 110 11.67 2.54 0.07
CA PRO A 110 10.89 1.46 -0.48
C PRO A 110 11.59 0.85 -1.70
N LYS A 111 11.80 -0.47 -1.65
CA LYS A 111 12.45 -1.19 -2.75
C LYS A 111 11.55 -1.22 -3.99
N TYR A 112 12.14 -1.59 -5.12
CA TYR A 112 11.41 -1.77 -6.37
C TYR A 112 10.13 -2.61 -6.16
N THR A 113 9.00 -2.14 -6.70
CA THR A 113 7.64 -2.72 -6.53
C THR A 113 7.09 -2.76 -5.10
N ALA A 114 7.65 -1.97 -4.17
CA ALA A 114 7.01 -1.76 -2.89
C ALA A 114 5.62 -1.16 -3.08
N SER A 115 4.67 -1.60 -2.26
CA SER A 115 3.30 -1.11 -2.26
C SER A 115 2.82 -0.93 -0.83
N VAL A 116 1.99 0.08 -0.64
CA VAL A 116 1.32 0.40 0.62
C VAL A 116 -0.17 0.34 0.34
N ALA A 117 -0.90 -0.42 1.16
CA ALA A 117 -2.35 -0.48 1.14
C ALA A 117 -2.86 0.12 2.45
N ILE A 118 -3.83 1.01 2.34
CA ILE A 118 -4.51 1.61 3.49
C ILE A 118 -5.98 1.29 3.31
N GLU A 119 -6.55 0.60 4.29
CA GLU A 119 -7.89 0.04 4.24
C GLU A 119 -8.78 0.73 5.27
N LEU A 120 -9.98 1.11 4.86
CA LEU A 120 -11.04 1.59 5.73
C LEU A 120 -11.99 0.42 6.04
N TRP A 121 -12.13 0.10 7.32
CA TRP A 121 -12.96 -0.99 7.83
C TRP A 121 -14.12 -0.43 8.63
N MET A 122 -15.29 -1.07 8.53
CA MET A 122 -16.42 -0.82 9.42
C MET A 122 -16.48 -1.95 10.43
N LEU A 123 -16.14 -1.65 11.68
CA LEU A 123 -16.23 -2.58 12.81
C LEU A 123 -17.51 -2.31 13.61
N GLU A 124 -17.84 -3.19 14.54
CA GLU A 124 -18.99 -2.99 15.45
C GLU A 124 -18.81 -1.74 16.32
N GLU A 125 -17.56 -1.39 16.65
CA GLU A 125 -17.20 -0.21 17.46
C GLU A 125 -17.13 1.08 16.65
N GLY A 126 -17.16 1.01 15.32
CA GLY A 126 -17.05 2.15 14.41
C GLY A 126 -16.06 1.97 13.26
N PRO A 127 -15.82 3.04 12.47
CA PRO A 127 -14.86 3.02 11.38
C PRO A 127 -13.42 2.93 11.91
N ALA A 128 -12.62 2.07 11.30
CA ALA A 128 -11.22 1.85 11.63
C ALA A 128 -10.33 1.88 10.38
N VAL A 129 -9.10 2.39 10.52
CA VAL A 129 -8.12 2.42 9.44
C VAL A 129 -7.02 1.41 9.72
N ARG A 130 -6.72 0.56 8.74
CA ARG A 130 -5.64 -0.42 8.81
C ARG A 130 -4.64 -0.18 7.69
N MET A 131 -3.36 -0.15 8.03
CA MET A 131 -2.28 -0.03 7.06
C MET A 131 -1.58 -1.37 6.88
N PHE A 132 -1.33 -1.74 5.63
CA PHE A 132 -0.49 -2.85 5.23
C PHE A 132 0.65 -2.34 4.37
N GLU A 133 1.88 -2.64 4.80
CA GLU A 133 3.07 -2.33 4.04
C GLU A 133 3.68 -3.63 3.50
N GLN A 134 3.82 -3.74 2.18
CA GLN A 134 4.59 -4.81 1.56
C GLN A 134 5.90 -4.22 1.02
N ARG A 135 6.97 -4.35 1.81
CA ARG A 135 8.34 -3.99 1.38
C ARG A 135 8.87 -5.02 0.39
N SER A 136 8.44 -4.87 -0.86
CA SER A 136 8.81 -5.70 -2.01
C SER A 136 8.68 -7.20 -1.76
N LEU A 137 7.65 -7.84 -2.33
CA LEU A 137 7.88 -9.20 -2.80
C LEU A 137 8.98 -9.12 -3.83
N GLN A 138 9.92 -10.06 -3.83
CA GLN A 138 10.84 -10.23 -4.94
C GLN A 138 9.96 -10.38 -6.20
N PHE A 139 9.84 -9.33 -7.01
CA PHE A 139 8.85 -9.23 -8.09
C PHE A 139 9.29 -10.02 -9.31
N ILE A 140 9.49 -11.31 -9.08
CA ILE A 140 9.40 -12.35 -10.06
C ILE A 140 8.67 -13.46 -9.30
N PRO A 141 7.45 -13.87 -9.70
CA PRO A 141 6.91 -15.11 -9.18
C PRO A 141 8.00 -16.16 -9.38
N VAL A 142 8.42 -16.83 -8.30
CA VAL A 142 9.46 -17.89 -8.32
C VAL A 142 9.17 -18.90 -9.43
N ASN A 143 7.92 -18.96 -9.91
CA ASN A 143 7.57 -19.64 -11.13
C ASN A 143 6.46 -18.91 -11.93
N ILE A 144 6.84 -18.04 -12.88
CA ILE A 144 5.89 -17.37 -13.80
C ILE A 144 5.02 -18.38 -14.58
N LYS A 145 5.51 -19.61 -14.79
CA LYS A 145 4.74 -20.68 -15.42
C LYS A 145 3.62 -21.21 -14.51
N LYS A 146 3.77 -21.16 -13.17
CA LYS A 146 2.69 -21.50 -12.23
C LYS A 146 1.59 -20.43 -12.21
N GLU A 147 1.97 -19.15 -12.26
CA GLU A 147 1.01 -18.05 -12.22
C GLU A 147 0.20 -17.94 -13.53
N CYS A 148 0.84 -18.23 -14.67
CA CYS A 148 0.20 -18.27 -15.98
C CYS A 148 -0.54 -19.59 -16.29
N GLN A 149 -0.41 -20.62 -15.43
CA GLN A 149 -1.23 -21.81 -15.57
C GLN A 149 -2.68 -21.45 -15.24
N ARG A 150 -3.60 -21.82 -16.14
CA ARG A 150 -5.04 -21.73 -15.90
C ARG A 150 -5.34 -22.41 -14.57
N ARG A 151 -5.76 -21.63 -13.56
CA ARG A 151 -6.31 -22.19 -12.33
C ARG A 151 -7.49 -23.06 -12.73
N GLU A 152 -7.39 -24.37 -12.51
CA GLU A 152 -8.53 -25.26 -12.68
C GLU A 152 -9.64 -24.77 -11.74
N ARG A 153 -10.84 -24.59 -12.28
CA ARG A 153 -12.01 -24.23 -11.48
C ARG A 153 -12.21 -25.33 -10.44
N SER A 154 -11.93 -25.01 -9.18
CA SER A 154 -12.37 -25.82 -8.06
C SER A 154 -13.89 -25.98 -8.12
N ASN A 155 -14.37 -27.21 -8.32
CA ASN A 155 -15.79 -27.57 -8.35
C ASN A 155 -16.49 -27.45 -6.97
N LYS A 156 -15.96 -26.65 -6.03
CA LYS A 156 -16.56 -26.43 -4.70
C LYS A 156 -17.78 -25.50 -4.71
N THR A 157 -18.22 -24.98 -5.85
CA THR A 157 -19.41 -24.10 -5.95
C THR A 157 -20.76 -24.81 -6.17
N ASN A 158 -20.82 -26.15 -6.16
CA ASN A 158 -22.11 -26.86 -6.33
C ASN A 158 -22.79 -27.33 -5.04
N GLN A 159 -22.18 -27.21 -3.87
CA GLN A 159 -22.82 -27.63 -2.62
C GLN A 159 -23.62 -26.50 -1.93
N SER A 160 -23.19 -25.23 -2.06
CA SER A 160 -23.90 -24.10 -1.42
C SER A 160 -24.99 -23.45 -2.29
N ARG A 161 -25.01 -23.71 -3.61
CA ARG A 161 -26.07 -23.19 -4.51
C ARG A 161 -27.36 -24.01 -4.49
N ARG A 162 -27.32 -25.26 -4.00
CA ARG A 162 -28.51 -26.13 -3.92
C ARG A 162 -29.41 -25.82 -2.72
N ILE A 163 -28.85 -25.22 -1.66
CA ILE A 163 -29.61 -24.84 -0.46
C ILE A 163 -30.35 -23.51 -0.65
N ARG A 164 -29.75 -22.51 -1.33
CA ARG A 164 -30.42 -21.21 -1.54
C ARG A 164 -31.55 -21.21 -2.58
N LYS A 165 -31.59 -22.16 -3.52
CA LYS A 165 -32.69 -22.24 -4.51
C LYS A 165 -34.00 -22.84 -3.98
N LYS A 166 -34.00 -23.50 -2.80
CA LYS A 166 -35.22 -24.04 -2.18
C LYS A 166 -35.96 -23.05 -1.26
N MET A 167 -35.37 -21.91 -0.92
CA MET A 167 -35.93 -20.98 0.07
C MET A 167 -36.73 -19.80 -0.53
N TRP A 168 -36.75 -19.65 -1.85
CA TRP A 168 -37.45 -18.53 -2.54
C TRP A 168 -38.54 -19.00 -3.52
N ARG A 169 -39.11 -20.19 -3.29
CA ARG A 169 -40.34 -20.63 -3.94
C ARG A 169 -41.24 -21.22 -2.86
N SER A 170 -41.99 -20.34 -2.20
CA SER A 170 -43.24 -20.57 -1.45
C SER A 170 -43.35 -19.57 -0.30
N ALA A 171 -43.99 -18.43 -0.58
CA ALA A 171 -44.79 -17.56 0.28
C ALA A 171 -44.88 -16.19 -0.40
#